data_AF-J4HY10-F1
#
_entry.id   AF-J4HY10-F1
#
_cell.length_a   1.000
_cell.length_b   1.000
_cell.length_c   1.000
_cell.angle_alpha   90.00
_cell.angle_beta   90.00
_cell.angle_gamma   90.00
#
_symmetry.space_group_name_H-M   'P 1'
#
loop_
_entity.id
_entity.type
_entity.pdbx_description
1 polymer ?
#
loop_
_entity_poly.entity_id
_entity_poly.type
_entity_poly.pdbx_seq_one_letter_code
_entity_poly.pdbx_strand_id
1 'polypeptide(L)'
;MSKFNIICFAIIKAMCPEEPFSGPAYQLVLFWCDCTTFEETSVRLFDPMIPNILASLGSQAAVLEAAGWTVRMTGKRIYEPVERKVAVDRLVSLVSKLARCGVVSLHDAPDFMLSMFFIALDRSTSAELRSHIIVAIELLGQTLSGSGDGPIDIEVSVCSKILQFAKDLSPLNRAYLLSLMPGGCPSTGRIVRWLANCLLLNTDMPSPASYKSLPPLSPIVDLLSPPTGSGDLFDIIGNLETVNYYDDLVCHIDILSKVLNDVEAYVALENGIRLEAASTEVAESESTSPQKGSSSREAPPTRLEQIKAVLDGLHGKIVDTRAAHLDRSRAKAALQRLSFRLYYQRTASLRSGKPRNLHGYFGQSRK
;
A
#
# COMPACT_ATOMS: atom_id res chain seq x y z
N MET A 1 -10.28 -30.54 26.11
CA MET A 1 -9.72 -29.92 24.89
C MET A 1 -10.13 -28.46 24.92
N SER A 2 -9.19 -27.50 24.83
CA SER A 2 -9.51 -26.07 24.87
C SER A 2 -10.38 -25.69 23.65
N LYS A 3 -11.27 -24.70 23.77
CA LYS A 3 -12.08 -24.18 22.65
C LYS A 3 -11.20 -23.87 21.42
N PHE A 4 -9.99 -23.38 21.66
CA PHE A 4 -8.99 -23.10 20.64
C PHE A 4 -8.55 -24.32 19.83
N ASN A 5 -8.22 -25.45 20.49
CA ASN A 5 -7.80 -26.66 19.77
C ASN A 5 -8.90 -27.17 18.83
N ILE A 6 -10.16 -26.97 19.22
CA ILE A 6 -11.32 -27.33 18.39
C ILE A 6 -11.39 -26.40 17.16
N ILE A 7 -11.19 -25.09 17.34
CA ILE A 7 -11.16 -24.13 16.23
C ILE A 7 -10.03 -24.44 15.26
N CYS A 8 -8.79 -24.62 15.74
CA CYS A 8 -7.66 -24.99 14.89
C CYS A 8 -7.92 -26.29 14.13
N PHE A 9 -8.42 -27.32 14.82
CA PHE A 9 -8.79 -28.57 14.18
C PHE A 9 -9.86 -28.37 13.10
N ALA A 10 -10.91 -27.60 13.40
CA ALA A 10 -11.98 -27.30 12.45
C ALA A 10 -11.47 -26.51 11.23
N ILE A 11 -10.55 -25.55 11.41
CA ILE A 11 -9.93 -24.82 10.29
C ILE A 11 -9.06 -25.78 9.46
N ILE A 12 -8.27 -26.68 10.08
CA ILE A 12 -7.47 -27.66 9.33
C ILE A 12 -8.39 -28.54 8.47
N LYS A 13 -9.48 -29.06 9.06
CA LYS A 13 -10.47 -29.88 8.36
C LYS A 13 -11.21 -29.11 7.27
N ALA A 14 -11.57 -27.85 7.52
CA ALA A 14 -12.20 -26.97 6.53
C ALA A 14 -11.34 -26.79 5.26
N MET A 15 -10.02 -26.80 5.46
CA MET A 15 -9.01 -26.61 4.42
C MET A 15 -8.65 -27.88 3.63
N CYS A 16 -9.14 -29.05 4.03
CA CYS A 16 -8.92 -30.31 3.31
C CYS A 16 -10.18 -30.71 2.51
N PRO A 17 -10.40 -30.20 1.28
CA PRO A 17 -11.66 -30.35 0.54
C PRO A 17 -12.12 -31.80 0.34
N GLU A 18 -11.18 -32.73 0.17
CA GLU A 18 -11.43 -34.16 -0.01
C GLU A 18 -11.88 -34.90 1.26
N GLU A 19 -11.59 -34.36 2.45
CA GLU A 19 -11.94 -35.08 3.67
C GLU A 19 -13.45 -35.05 3.91
N PRO A 20 -14.03 -36.18 4.37
CA PRO A 20 -15.41 -36.15 4.83
C PRO A 20 -15.52 -35.08 5.90
N PHE A 21 -16.61 -34.31 5.86
CA PHE A 21 -16.88 -33.18 6.75
C PHE A 21 -16.11 -31.88 6.48
N SER A 22 -15.30 -31.75 5.42
CA SER A 22 -14.60 -30.49 5.12
C SER A 22 -15.56 -29.30 4.93
N GLY A 23 -16.66 -29.50 4.20
CA GLY A 23 -17.73 -28.51 4.03
C GLY A 23 -18.42 -28.13 5.34
N PRO A 24 -18.96 -29.10 6.11
CA PRO A 24 -19.52 -28.85 7.43
C PRO A 24 -18.55 -28.15 8.40
N ALA A 25 -17.27 -28.54 8.43
CA ALA A 25 -16.26 -27.89 9.26
C ALA A 25 -16.04 -26.43 8.86
N TYR A 26 -15.96 -26.14 7.56
CA TYR A 26 -15.89 -24.78 7.04
C TYR A 26 -17.10 -23.92 7.47
N GLN A 27 -18.31 -24.44 7.29
CA GLN A 27 -19.54 -23.74 7.70
C GLN A 27 -19.61 -23.54 9.21
N LEU A 28 -19.16 -24.51 10.00
CA LEU A 28 -19.11 -24.41 11.46
C LEU A 28 -18.16 -23.30 11.92
N VAL A 29 -16.98 -23.18 11.30
CA VAL A 29 -16.03 -22.10 11.63
C VAL A 29 -16.63 -20.73 11.27
N LEU A 30 -17.26 -20.60 10.11
CA LEU A 30 -17.94 -19.35 9.72
C LEU A 30 -19.05 -18.98 10.71
N PHE A 31 -19.88 -19.95 11.07
CA PHE A 31 -20.96 -19.77 12.05
C PHE A 31 -20.41 -19.37 13.42
N TRP A 32 -19.33 -19.99 13.89
CA TRP A 32 -18.69 -19.61 15.13
C TRP A 32 -18.18 -18.17 15.10
N CYS A 33 -17.56 -17.74 14.01
CA CYS A 33 -17.14 -16.35 13.87
C CYS A 33 -18.31 -15.37 13.97
N ASP A 34 -19.52 -15.74 13.54
CA ASP A 34 -20.72 -14.91 13.68
C ASP A 34 -21.31 -14.91 15.09
N CYS A 35 -21.22 -16.03 15.81
CA CYS A 35 -21.91 -16.21 17.09
C CYS A 35 -21.06 -15.94 18.33
N THR A 36 -19.72 -15.85 18.19
CA THR A 36 -18.84 -15.66 19.35
C THR A 36 -18.20 -14.28 19.35
N THR A 37 -18.47 -13.51 20.41
CA THR A 37 -17.62 -12.40 20.81
C THR A 37 -16.37 -13.01 21.45
N PHE A 38 -15.25 -12.98 20.73
CA PHE A 38 -13.98 -13.44 21.27
C PHE A 38 -13.48 -12.41 22.28
N GLU A 39 -13.66 -12.68 23.57
CA GLU A 39 -12.93 -11.96 24.61
C GLU A 39 -11.44 -12.29 24.45
N GLU A 40 -10.64 -11.23 24.21
CA GLU A 40 -9.16 -11.05 24.18
C GLU A 40 -8.26 -12.27 24.46
N THR A 41 -8.55 -13.41 23.87
CA THR A 41 -7.66 -14.56 23.89
C THR A 41 -6.77 -14.44 22.67
N SER A 42 -5.58 -13.89 22.89
CA SER A 42 -4.53 -13.65 21.90
C SER A 42 -3.97 -14.98 21.38
N VAL A 43 -4.77 -15.75 20.66
CA VAL A 43 -4.28 -17.02 20.13
C VAL A 43 -3.69 -16.84 18.76
N ARG A 44 -2.45 -17.29 18.61
CA ARG A 44 -1.73 -17.30 17.34
C ARG A 44 -2.27 -18.44 16.50
N LEU A 45 -3.01 -18.09 15.46
CA LEU A 45 -3.59 -19.02 14.49
C LEU A 45 -2.60 -19.33 13.36
N PHE A 46 -1.62 -18.44 13.13
CA PHE A 46 -0.78 -18.55 11.94
C PHE A 46 0.27 -19.67 12.01
N ASP A 47 1.09 -19.70 13.07
CA ASP A 47 2.21 -20.65 13.21
C ASP A 47 1.81 -21.89 14.01
N PRO A 48 2.02 -23.14 13.51
CA PRO A 48 2.61 -23.54 12.22
C PRO A 48 1.57 -23.85 11.13
N MET A 49 0.31 -23.46 11.35
CA MET A 49 -0.81 -23.98 10.57
C MET A 49 -0.85 -23.46 9.13
N ILE A 50 -0.79 -22.15 8.94
CA ILE A 50 -0.97 -21.52 7.62
C ILE A 50 0.18 -21.86 6.67
N PRO A 51 1.47 -21.80 7.07
CA PRO A 51 2.57 -22.19 6.19
C PRO A 51 2.44 -23.62 5.69
N ASN A 52 2.03 -24.57 6.54
CA ASN A 52 1.85 -25.97 6.13
C ASN A 52 0.69 -26.12 5.14
N ILE A 53 -0.39 -25.35 5.30
CA ILE A 53 -1.49 -25.33 4.33
C ILE A 53 -1.04 -24.74 2.99
N LEU A 54 -0.34 -23.60 2.99
CA LEU A 54 0.18 -23.02 1.75
C LEU A 54 1.12 -24.00 1.03
N ALA A 55 1.97 -24.67 1.78
CA ALA A 55 2.91 -25.62 1.24
C ALA A 55 2.21 -26.87 0.67
N SER A 56 1.14 -27.37 1.30
CA SER A 56 0.32 -28.46 0.73
C SER A 56 -0.47 -28.00 -0.50
N LEU A 57 -0.87 -26.73 -0.57
CA LEU A 57 -1.47 -26.10 -1.75
C LEU A 57 -0.46 -25.86 -2.90
N GLY A 58 0.82 -26.21 -2.70
CA GLY A 58 1.84 -26.17 -3.74
C GLY A 58 2.78 -24.97 -3.70
N SER A 59 2.72 -24.13 -2.65
CA SER A 59 3.74 -23.12 -2.42
C SER A 59 5.11 -23.78 -2.22
N GLN A 60 6.15 -23.21 -2.84
CA GLN A 60 7.51 -23.71 -2.72
C GLN A 60 8.03 -23.48 -1.29
N ALA A 61 8.58 -24.52 -0.66
CA ALA A 61 9.10 -24.44 0.71
C ALA A 61 10.14 -23.32 0.87
N ALA A 62 11.05 -23.17 -0.10
CA ALA A 62 12.06 -22.11 -0.08
C ALA A 62 11.47 -20.69 -0.02
N VAL A 63 10.32 -20.45 -0.66
CA VAL A 63 9.64 -19.15 -0.61
C VAL A 63 9.02 -18.90 0.76
N LEU A 64 8.44 -19.94 1.37
CA LEU A 64 7.88 -19.85 2.72
C LEU A 64 8.98 -19.69 3.79
N GLU A 65 10.10 -20.39 3.62
CA GLU A 65 11.27 -20.28 4.49
C GLU A 65 11.93 -18.90 4.37
N ALA A 66 12.01 -18.33 3.15
CA ALA A 66 12.47 -16.96 2.93
C ALA A 66 11.57 -15.91 3.62
N ALA A 67 10.28 -16.22 3.82
CA ALA A 67 9.36 -15.41 4.63
C ALA A 67 9.53 -15.59 6.14
N GLY A 68 10.50 -16.41 6.58
CA GLY A 68 10.75 -16.75 7.97
C GLY A 68 9.76 -17.76 8.54
N TRP A 69 9.05 -18.52 7.71
CA TRP A 69 8.08 -19.52 8.18
C TRP A 69 8.70 -20.91 8.25
N THR A 70 8.41 -21.63 9.34
CA THR A 70 8.82 -23.03 9.49
C THR A 70 7.78 -23.95 8.86
N VAL A 71 8.16 -24.69 7.81
CA VAL A 71 7.29 -25.67 7.16
C VAL A 71 7.62 -27.07 7.68
N ARG A 72 6.65 -27.70 8.35
CA ARG A 72 6.76 -29.10 8.80
C ARG A 72 5.94 -29.97 7.86
N MET A 73 6.57 -30.42 6.79
CA MET A 73 5.96 -31.32 5.80
C MET A 73 5.68 -32.70 6.43
N THR A 74 4.50 -32.89 7.02
CA THR A 74 4.00 -34.22 7.40
C THR A 74 3.25 -34.84 6.22
N GLY A 75 4.00 -35.29 5.21
CA GLY A 75 3.45 -35.94 4.01
C GLY A 75 3.13 -34.96 2.88
N LYS A 76 3.68 -35.23 1.70
CA LYS A 76 3.46 -34.42 0.49
C LYS A 76 2.11 -34.81 -0.14
N ARG A 77 1.01 -34.29 0.40
CA ARG A 77 -0.28 -34.35 -0.31
C ARG A 77 -0.24 -33.29 -1.41
N ILE A 78 -0.47 -33.71 -2.65
CA ILE A 78 -0.57 -32.82 -3.81
C ILE A 78 -2.06 -32.71 -4.12
N TYR A 79 -2.64 -31.52 -3.97
CA TYR A 79 -4.03 -31.28 -4.35
C TYR A 79 -4.19 -31.23 -5.86
N GLU A 80 -5.30 -31.77 -6.36
CA GLU A 80 -5.70 -31.56 -7.75
C GLU A 80 -6.04 -30.08 -7.99
N PRO A 81 -5.91 -29.54 -9.22
CA PRO A 81 -6.13 -28.11 -9.48
C PRO A 81 -7.49 -27.57 -9.03
N VAL A 82 -8.55 -28.37 -9.14
CA VAL A 82 -9.92 -28.01 -8.71
C VAL A 82 -10.00 -27.93 -7.18
N GLU A 83 -9.43 -28.90 -6.49
CA GLU A 83 -9.40 -28.97 -5.02
C GLU A 83 -8.56 -27.84 -4.44
N ARG A 84 -7.38 -27.59 -5.04
CA ARG A 84 -6.52 -26.46 -4.69
C ARG A 84 -7.29 -25.15 -4.78
N LYS A 85 -8.03 -24.93 -5.87
CA LYS A 85 -8.86 -23.71 -6.05
C LYS A 85 -9.88 -23.58 -4.92
N VAL A 86 -10.61 -24.64 -4.60
CA VAL A 86 -11.62 -24.64 -3.52
C VAL A 86 -10.97 -24.37 -2.16
N ALA A 87 -9.84 -25.01 -1.86
CA ALA A 87 -9.14 -24.82 -0.61
C ALA A 87 -8.64 -23.37 -0.48
N VAL A 88 -8.00 -22.82 -1.51
CA VAL A 88 -7.53 -21.43 -1.51
C VAL A 88 -8.70 -20.45 -1.31
N ASP A 89 -9.82 -20.65 -1.99
CA ASP A 89 -11.00 -19.79 -1.81
C ASP A 89 -11.55 -19.86 -0.36
N ARG A 90 -11.63 -21.07 0.22
CA ARG A 90 -11.98 -21.24 1.63
C ARG A 90 -10.99 -20.54 2.56
N LEU A 91 -9.69 -20.59 2.29
CA LEU A 91 -8.67 -19.90 3.09
C LEU A 91 -8.90 -18.40 3.12
N VAL A 92 -9.03 -17.78 1.93
CA VAL A 92 -9.23 -16.33 1.79
C VAL A 92 -10.53 -15.90 2.47
N SER A 93 -11.60 -16.67 2.29
CA SER A 93 -12.89 -16.44 2.95
C SER A 93 -12.79 -16.54 4.48
N LEU A 94 -12.12 -17.58 5.00
CA LEU A 94 -11.91 -17.74 6.45
C LEU A 94 -11.08 -16.60 7.03
N VAL A 95 -9.96 -16.22 6.40
CA VAL A 95 -9.14 -15.08 6.85
C VAL A 95 -9.95 -13.79 6.85
N SER A 96 -10.74 -13.54 5.80
CA SER A 96 -11.63 -12.38 5.72
C SER A 96 -12.65 -12.37 6.87
N LYS A 97 -13.25 -13.53 7.15
CA LYS A 97 -14.24 -13.68 8.22
C LYS A 97 -13.62 -13.46 9.59
N LEU A 98 -12.48 -14.10 9.86
CA LEU A 98 -11.74 -13.96 11.12
C LEU A 98 -11.30 -12.51 11.35
N ALA A 99 -10.80 -11.82 10.31
CA ALA A 99 -10.42 -10.42 10.38
C ALA A 99 -11.63 -9.53 10.67
N ARG A 100 -12.75 -9.73 9.96
CA ARG A 100 -13.99 -8.97 10.17
C ARG A 100 -14.55 -9.13 11.59
N CYS A 101 -14.43 -10.32 12.16
CA CYS A 101 -14.89 -10.61 13.51
C CYS A 101 -13.86 -10.23 14.60
N GLY A 102 -12.72 -9.63 14.23
CA GLY A 102 -11.68 -9.22 15.18
C GLY A 102 -10.95 -10.38 15.85
N VAL A 103 -10.99 -11.58 15.27
CA VAL A 103 -10.41 -12.81 15.84
C VAL A 103 -8.92 -12.92 15.53
N VAL A 104 -8.45 -12.27 14.47
CA VAL A 104 -7.04 -12.29 14.07
C VAL A 104 -6.20 -11.55 15.09
N SER A 105 -5.23 -12.23 15.70
CA SER A 105 -4.23 -11.60 16.55
C SER A 105 -3.46 -10.55 15.76
N LEU A 106 -3.25 -9.36 16.35
CA LEU A 106 -2.45 -8.30 15.72
C LEU A 106 -1.04 -8.78 15.35
N HIS A 107 -0.47 -9.71 16.12
CA HIS A 107 0.85 -10.28 15.84
C HIS A 107 0.87 -11.23 14.64
N ASP A 108 -0.27 -11.82 14.27
CA ASP A 108 -0.38 -12.70 13.10
C ASP A 108 -0.74 -11.93 11.82
N ALA A 109 -1.16 -10.66 11.93
CA ALA A 109 -1.55 -9.84 10.79
C ALA A 109 -0.46 -9.70 9.71
N PRO A 110 0.84 -9.47 10.04
CA PRO A 110 1.91 -9.45 9.03
C PRO A 110 1.96 -10.72 8.19
N ASP A 111 1.80 -11.86 8.85
CA ASP A 111 1.89 -13.18 8.23
C ASP A 111 0.67 -13.50 7.36
N PHE A 112 -0.53 -13.18 7.86
CA PHE A 112 -1.75 -13.30 7.06
C PHE A 112 -1.69 -12.39 5.82
N MET A 113 -1.29 -11.13 5.96
CA MET A 113 -1.16 -10.23 4.80
C MET A 113 -0.13 -10.75 3.79
N LEU A 114 1.04 -11.22 4.24
CA LEU A 114 2.04 -11.81 3.33
C LEU A 114 1.52 -13.07 2.63
N SER A 115 0.79 -13.94 3.35
CA SER A 115 0.18 -15.12 2.75
C SER A 115 -0.82 -14.77 1.65
N MET A 116 -1.62 -13.71 1.85
CA MET A 116 -2.55 -13.20 0.85
C MET A 116 -1.81 -12.71 -0.40
N PHE A 117 -0.66 -12.04 -0.25
CA PHE A 117 0.17 -11.66 -1.40
C PHE A 117 0.74 -12.87 -2.15
N PHE A 118 1.20 -13.91 -1.45
CA PHE A 118 1.67 -15.13 -2.12
C PHE A 118 0.58 -15.78 -2.96
N ILE A 119 -0.64 -15.87 -2.44
CA ILE A 119 -1.78 -16.39 -3.20
C ILE A 119 -2.08 -15.47 -4.38
N ALA A 120 -2.09 -14.14 -4.20
CA ALA A 120 -2.42 -13.21 -5.28
C ALA A 120 -1.37 -13.13 -6.41
N LEU A 121 -0.11 -13.43 -6.11
CA LEU A 121 1.00 -13.48 -7.06
C LEU A 121 1.09 -14.82 -7.81
N ASP A 122 0.37 -15.84 -7.36
CA ASP A 122 0.29 -17.10 -8.09
C ASP A 122 -0.46 -16.93 -9.42
N ARG A 123 0.13 -17.46 -10.50
CA ARG A 123 -0.41 -17.32 -11.87
C ARG A 123 -1.78 -18.00 -12.05
N SER A 124 -2.12 -18.97 -11.20
CA SER A 124 -3.40 -19.66 -11.26
C SER A 124 -4.53 -18.92 -10.53
N THR A 125 -4.22 -17.83 -9.83
CA THR A 125 -5.22 -17.06 -9.09
C THR A 125 -6.11 -16.26 -10.03
N SER A 126 -7.41 -16.57 -10.01
CA SER A 126 -8.41 -15.91 -10.85
C SER A 126 -8.61 -14.44 -10.48
N ALA A 127 -9.15 -13.63 -11.40
CA ALA A 127 -9.49 -12.23 -11.11
C ALA A 127 -10.51 -12.10 -9.96
N GLU A 128 -11.48 -13.01 -9.89
CA GLU A 128 -12.48 -13.06 -8.82
C GLU A 128 -11.84 -13.30 -7.44
N LEU A 129 -10.99 -14.32 -7.33
CA LEU A 129 -10.28 -14.62 -6.09
C LEU A 129 -9.34 -13.47 -5.69
N ARG A 130 -8.72 -12.78 -6.65
CA ARG A 130 -7.92 -11.58 -6.38
C ARG A 130 -8.75 -10.46 -5.75
N SER A 131 -9.97 -10.24 -6.20
CA SER A 131 -10.88 -9.28 -5.56
C SER A 131 -11.19 -9.67 -4.11
N HIS A 132 -11.39 -10.96 -3.82
CA HIS A 132 -11.57 -11.45 -2.45
C HIS A 132 -10.32 -11.25 -1.60
N ILE A 133 -9.12 -11.46 -2.17
CA ILE A 133 -7.85 -11.21 -1.49
C ILE A 133 -7.69 -9.73 -1.13
N ILE A 134 -8.03 -8.82 -2.05
CA ILE A 134 -8.00 -7.36 -1.80
C ILE A 134 -8.90 -7.02 -0.60
N VAL A 135 -10.11 -7.59 -0.54
CA VAL A 135 -11.03 -7.41 0.58
C VAL A 135 -10.45 -7.99 1.87
N ALA A 136 -9.84 -9.17 1.83
CA ALA A 136 -9.19 -9.79 2.98
C ALA A 136 -8.06 -8.92 3.56
N ILE A 137 -7.19 -8.39 2.68
CA ILE A 137 -6.09 -7.49 3.05
C ILE A 137 -6.64 -6.20 3.70
N GLU A 138 -7.71 -5.63 3.16
CA GLU A 138 -8.32 -4.43 3.71
C GLU A 138 -8.96 -4.69 5.08
N LEU A 139 -9.65 -5.83 5.25
CA LEU A 139 -10.20 -6.26 6.55
C LEU A 139 -9.10 -6.50 7.59
N LEU A 140 -7.99 -7.13 7.21
CA LEU A 140 -6.80 -7.29 8.07
C LEU A 140 -6.22 -5.93 8.46
N GLY A 141 -6.21 -4.97 7.54
CA GLY A 141 -5.80 -3.60 7.82
C GLY A 141 -6.72 -2.85 8.80
N GLN A 142 -8.02 -3.11 8.73
CA GLN A 142 -8.99 -2.53 9.66
C GLN A 142 -8.80 -3.04 11.08
N THR A 143 -8.37 -4.30 11.28
CA THR A 143 -8.08 -4.82 12.63
C THR A 143 -6.93 -4.07 13.31
N LEU A 144 -5.97 -3.56 12.53
CA LEU A 144 -4.87 -2.72 13.04
C LEU A 144 -5.34 -1.34 13.54
N SER A 145 -6.52 -0.88 13.08
CA SER A 145 -7.05 0.46 13.36
C SER A 145 -7.99 0.51 14.58
N GLY A 146 -8.46 -0.63 15.09
CA GLY A 146 -9.61 -0.71 15.99
C GLY A 146 -9.39 -0.31 17.45
N SER A 147 -8.20 0.11 17.86
CA SER A 147 -7.83 0.28 19.28
C SER A 147 -7.11 1.61 19.58
N GLY A 148 -7.71 2.74 19.21
CA GLY A 148 -7.11 4.06 19.45
C GLY A 148 -5.91 4.32 18.53
N ASP A 149 -4.87 4.97 19.04
CA ASP A 149 -3.56 5.06 18.38
C ASP A 149 -3.00 3.62 18.32
N GLY A 150 -3.52 2.83 17.37
CA GLY A 150 -3.25 1.40 17.23
C GLY A 150 -1.75 1.14 17.22
N PRO A 151 -1.30 -0.07 17.54
CA PRO A 151 0.12 -0.32 17.75
C PRO A 151 0.86 -0.16 16.43
N ILE A 152 1.38 1.04 16.19
CA ILE A 152 2.16 1.41 15.01
C ILE A 152 3.34 0.47 14.81
N ASP A 153 3.85 -0.11 15.89
CA ASP A 153 4.87 -1.16 15.85
C ASP A 153 4.41 -2.37 15.02
N ILE A 154 3.13 -2.75 15.08
CA ILE A 154 2.56 -3.81 14.27
C ILE A 154 2.45 -3.39 12.80
N GLU A 155 2.00 -2.16 12.49
CA GLU A 155 2.01 -1.67 11.10
C GLU A 155 3.43 -1.66 10.52
N VAL A 156 4.42 -1.19 11.29
CA VAL A 156 5.83 -1.22 10.89
C VAL A 156 6.31 -2.67 10.70
N SER A 157 5.89 -3.60 11.55
CA SER A 157 6.18 -5.03 11.38
C SER A 157 5.56 -5.60 10.10
N VAL A 158 4.31 -5.25 9.79
CA VAL A 158 3.64 -5.60 8.53
C VAL A 158 4.44 -5.08 7.34
N CYS A 159 4.74 -3.78 7.33
CA CYS A 159 5.52 -3.15 6.27
C CYS A 159 6.90 -3.77 6.11
N SER A 160 7.62 -4.00 7.21
CA SER A 160 8.98 -4.55 7.19
C SER A 160 9.00 -5.95 6.59
N LYS A 161 8.04 -6.79 6.99
CA LYS A 161 7.93 -8.16 6.48
C LYS A 161 7.57 -8.18 4.99
N ILE A 162 6.61 -7.36 4.56
CA ILE A 162 6.24 -7.26 3.14
C ILE A 162 7.39 -6.66 2.32
N LEU A 163 8.09 -5.64 2.85
CA LEU A 163 9.22 -4.99 2.19
C LEU A 163 10.36 -5.98 1.95
N GLN A 164 10.70 -6.79 2.96
CA GLN A 164 11.74 -7.83 2.83
C GLN A 164 11.45 -8.77 1.66
N PHE A 165 10.20 -9.20 1.50
CA PHE A 165 9.78 -10.01 0.37
C PHE A 165 9.78 -9.22 -0.96
N ALA A 166 9.26 -7.99 -0.94
CA ALA A 166 9.05 -7.20 -2.16
C ALA A 166 10.35 -6.65 -2.78
N LYS A 167 11.43 -6.52 -1.99
CA LYS A 167 12.74 -6.03 -2.46
C LYS A 167 13.30 -6.86 -3.62
N ASP A 168 13.07 -8.18 -3.63
CA ASP A 168 13.64 -9.05 -4.68
C ASP A 168 12.70 -9.24 -5.89
N LEU A 169 11.53 -8.59 -5.89
CA LEU A 169 10.57 -8.68 -6.99
C LEU A 169 10.95 -7.74 -8.15
N SER A 170 10.57 -8.12 -9.37
CA SER A 170 10.65 -7.23 -10.54
C SER A 170 9.76 -5.98 -10.38
N PRO A 171 10.04 -4.87 -11.07
CA PRO A 171 9.23 -3.65 -10.99
C PRO A 171 7.73 -3.90 -11.21
N LEU A 172 7.39 -4.73 -12.20
CA LEU A 172 6.00 -5.15 -12.48
C LEU A 172 5.36 -5.83 -11.27
N ASN A 173 6.06 -6.77 -10.63
CA ASN A 173 5.53 -7.51 -9.49
C ASN A 173 5.44 -6.62 -8.23
N ARG A 174 6.37 -5.66 -8.05
CA ARG A 174 6.29 -4.65 -6.98
C ARG A 174 5.06 -3.75 -7.15
N ALA A 175 4.86 -3.20 -8.35
CA ALA A 175 3.69 -2.38 -8.66
C ALA A 175 2.38 -3.17 -8.49
N TYR A 176 2.35 -4.40 -8.98
CA TYR A 176 1.20 -5.29 -8.83
C TYR A 176 0.91 -5.63 -7.36
N LEU A 177 1.92 -5.94 -6.54
CA LEU A 177 1.76 -6.15 -5.10
C LEU A 177 1.12 -4.93 -4.42
N LEU A 178 1.57 -3.71 -4.72
CA LEU A 178 0.98 -2.48 -4.17
C LEU A 178 -0.43 -2.20 -4.69
N SER A 179 -0.77 -2.68 -5.88
CA SER A 179 -2.13 -2.53 -6.44
C SER A 179 -3.17 -3.37 -5.68
N LEU A 180 -2.74 -4.44 -5.02
CA LEU A 180 -3.58 -5.28 -4.15
C LEU A 180 -3.93 -4.59 -2.81
N MET A 181 -3.27 -3.47 -2.49
CA MET A 181 -3.59 -2.63 -1.33
C MET A 181 -4.29 -1.35 -1.80
N PRO A 182 -5.62 -1.27 -1.70
CA PRO A 182 -6.37 -0.10 -2.14
C PRO A 182 -6.15 1.09 -1.19
N GLY A 183 -5.87 0.83 0.10
CA GLY A 183 -5.67 1.87 1.11
C GLY A 183 -6.99 2.48 1.58
N GLY A 184 -8.02 1.64 1.77
CA GLY A 184 -9.37 2.09 2.12
C GLY A 184 -9.52 2.58 3.56
N CYS A 185 -8.65 2.13 4.47
CA CYS A 185 -8.57 2.57 5.85
C CYS A 185 -7.25 3.31 6.12
N PRO A 186 -7.17 4.13 7.19
CA PRO A 186 -5.98 4.92 7.50
C PRO A 186 -4.71 4.06 7.62
N SER A 187 -4.80 2.88 8.23
CA SER A 187 -3.65 1.99 8.46
C SER A 187 -3.16 1.36 7.16
N THR A 188 -4.03 0.82 6.30
CA THR A 188 -3.60 0.30 4.98
C THR A 188 -3.09 1.41 4.08
N GLY A 189 -3.68 2.60 4.18
CA GLY A 189 -3.21 3.81 3.50
C GLY A 189 -1.80 4.23 3.91
N ARG A 190 -1.46 4.18 5.21
CA ARG A 190 -0.09 4.41 5.70
C ARG A 190 0.87 3.31 5.25
N ILE A 191 0.48 2.04 5.42
CA ILE A 191 1.29 0.87 5.07
C ILE A 191 1.70 0.93 3.60
N VAL A 192 0.74 1.11 2.68
CA VAL A 192 1.03 1.13 1.24
C VAL A 192 1.90 2.32 0.86
N ARG A 193 1.72 3.47 1.50
CA ARG A 193 2.48 4.70 1.23
C ARG A 193 3.94 4.54 1.64
N TRP A 194 4.20 4.04 2.84
CA TRP A 194 5.55 3.79 3.32
C TRP A 194 6.24 2.65 2.57
N LEU A 195 5.52 1.57 2.26
CA LEU A 195 6.06 0.48 1.47
C LEU A 195 6.46 0.95 0.06
N ALA A 196 5.61 1.74 -0.60
CA ALA A 196 5.90 2.33 -1.90
C ALA A 196 7.13 3.26 -1.84
N ASN A 197 7.26 4.06 -0.78
CA ASN A 197 8.38 4.97 -0.59
C ASN A 197 9.69 4.21 -0.43
N CYS A 198 9.71 3.18 0.43
CA CYS A 198 10.90 2.35 0.66
C CYS A 198 11.30 1.57 -0.60
N LEU A 199 10.32 1.06 -1.38
CA LEU A 199 10.59 0.35 -2.63
C LEU A 199 11.16 1.25 -3.73
N LEU A 200 10.73 2.52 -3.81
CA LEU A 200 11.27 3.47 -4.79
C LEU A 200 12.67 3.96 -4.44
N LEU A 201 12.89 4.26 -3.15
CA LEU A 201 14.17 4.80 -2.67
C LEU A 201 15.18 3.71 -2.30
N ASN A 202 14.77 2.44 -2.38
CA ASN A 202 15.53 1.28 -1.94
C ASN A 202 16.05 1.42 -0.51
N THR A 203 15.22 1.95 0.40
CA THR A 203 15.54 2.15 1.81
C THR A 203 14.87 1.09 2.69
N ASP A 204 15.35 0.96 3.92
CA ASP A 204 14.68 0.17 4.95
C ASP A 204 13.48 0.92 5.55
N MET A 205 12.65 0.18 6.29
CA MET A 205 11.52 0.78 7.01
C MET A 205 12.01 1.76 8.08
N PRO A 206 11.38 2.94 8.20
CA PRO A 206 11.70 3.90 9.26
C PRO A 206 11.38 3.35 10.66
N SER A 207 11.90 4.04 11.68
CA SER A 207 11.51 3.82 13.08
C SER A 207 9.99 4.06 13.28
N PRO A 208 9.35 3.42 14.27
CA PRO A 208 7.94 3.65 14.59
C PRO A 208 7.58 5.13 14.82
N ALA A 209 8.49 5.91 15.41
CA ALA A 209 8.28 7.34 15.61
C ALA A 209 8.21 8.11 14.28
N SER A 210 9.13 7.83 13.36
CA SER A 210 9.15 8.43 12.02
C SER A 210 8.00 7.93 11.15
N TYR A 211 7.59 6.67 11.30
CA TYR A 211 6.49 6.06 10.55
C TYR A 211 5.14 6.76 10.75
N LYS A 212 4.89 7.34 11.95
CA LYS A 212 3.67 8.12 12.22
C LYS A 212 3.49 9.30 11.25
N SER A 213 4.60 9.89 10.81
CA SER A 213 4.61 11.02 9.90
C SER A 213 4.46 10.61 8.43
N LEU A 214 4.16 11.57 7.57
CA LEU A 214 4.18 11.35 6.12
C LEU A 214 5.63 11.11 5.65
N PRO A 215 5.85 10.24 4.65
CA PRO A 215 7.17 10.09 4.05
C PRO A 215 7.71 11.43 3.52
N PRO A 216 8.99 11.75 3.72
CA PRO A 216 9.56 13.00 3.25
C PRO A 216 9.54 13.06 1.71
N LEU A 217 9.12 14.21 1.15
CA LEU A 217 9.06 14.42 -0.30
C LEU A 217 10.40 14.84 -0.92
N SER A 218 11.36 15.32 -0.14
CA SER A 218 12.65 15.78 -0.68
C SER A 218 13.40 14.66 -1.45
N PRO A 219 13.57 13.43 -0.90
CA PRO A 219 14.21 12.35 -1.65
C PRO A 219 13.48 11.97 -2.94
N ILE A 220 12.16 12.19 -3.01
CA ILE A 220 11.37 11.94 -4.22
C ILE A 220 11.64 13.01 -5.29
N VAL A 221 11.83 14.27 -4.90
CA VAL A 221 12.23 15.34 -5.83
C VAL A 221 13.61 15.02 -6.44
N ASP A 222 14.54 14.56 -5.60
CA ASP A 222 15.90 14.19 -6.02
C ASP A 222 15.86 12.97 -6.96
N LEU A 223 15.09 11.94 -6.61
CA LEU A 223 14.89 10.73 -7.42
C LEU A 223 14.31 11.04 -8.82
N LEU A 224 13.41 12.02 -8.91
CA LEU A 224 12.78 12.42 -10.18
C LEU A 224 13.68 13.33 -11.03
N SER A 225 14.77 13.84 -10.47
CA SER A 225 15.68 14.78 -11.12
C SER A 225 17.11 14.22 -11.26
N PRO A 226 17.29 13.00 -11.79
CA PRO A 226 18.61 12.41 -11.86
C PRO A 226 19.53 13.15 -12.84
N PRO A 227 20.85 13.08 -12.66
CA PRO A 227 21.81 13.55 -13.64
C PRO A 227 21.56 12.88 -15.00
N THR A 228 21.69 13.65 -16.08
CA THR A 228 21.49 13.13 -17.44
C THR A 228 22.61 12.14 -17.79
N GLY A 229 22.24 10.93 -18.21
CA GLY A 229 23.18 9.84 -18.52
C GLY A 229 23.60 9.00 -17.30
N SER A 230 22.97 9.19 -16.14
CA SER A 230 23.19 8.37 -14.94
C SER A 230 22.67 6.93 -15.10
N GLY A 231 21.63 6.75 -15.91
CA GLY A 231 20.91 5.48 -15.98
C GLY A 231 19.97 5.23 -14.79
N ASP A 232 19.77 6.22 -13.92
CA ASP A 232 18.84 6.13 -12.79
C ASP A 232 17.38 5.92 -13.24
N LEU A 233 16.51 5.52 -12.30
CA LEU A 233 15.11 5.09 -12.57
C LEU A 233 14.30 6.05 -13.46
N PHE A 234 14.51 7.37 -13.32
CA PHE A 234 13.80 8.40 -14.06
C PHE A 234 14.67 9.13 -15.09
N ASP A 235 15.90 8.64 -15.35
CA ASP A 235 16.77 9.17 -16.39
C ASP A 235 16.37 8.61 -17.76
N ILE A 236 15.41 9.29 -18.40
CA ILE A 236 14.89 8.91 -19.73
C ILE A 236 15.99 8.89 -20.79
N ILE A 237 16.99 9.77 -20.70
CA ILE A 237 18.03 9.89 -21.73
C ILE A 237 19.07 8.79 -21.55
N GLY A 238 19.51 8.54 -20.31
CA GLY A 238 20.46 7.46 -20.01
C GLY A 238 19.94 6.06 -20.29
N ASN A 239 18.60 5.87 -20.29
CA ASN A 239 17.97 4.57 -20.49
C ASN A 239 17.32 4.36 -21.87
N LEU A 240 17.63 5.17 -22.88
CA LEU A 240 17.03 5.04 -24.22
C LEU A 240 17.27 3.67 -24.87
N GLU A 241 18.41 3.04 -24.57
CA GLU A 241 18.81 1.74 -25.11
C GLU A 241 18.42 0.57 -24.20
N THR A 242 17.93 0.84 -22.98
CA THR A 242 17.57 -0.17 -22.00
C THR A 242 16.27 -0.87 -22.44
N VAL A 243 16.36 -2.19 -22.64
CA VAL A 243 15.21 -3.02 -23.03
C VAL A 243 14.14 -2.98 -21.95
N ASN A 244 12.87 -2.77 -22.34
CA ASN A 244 11.70 -2.66 -21.46
C ASN A 244 11.71 -1.47 -20.48
N TYR A 245 12.61 -0.50 -20.64
CA TYR A 245 12.70 0.65 -19.73
C TYR A 245 11.37 1.39 -19.55
N TYR A 246 10.62 1.62 -20.63
CA TYR A 246 9.35 2.35 -20.53
C TYR A 246 8.25 1.54 -19.83
N ASP A 247 8.25 0.21 -19.94
CA ASP A 247 7.32 -0.64 -19.18
C ASP A 247 7.67 -0.63 -17.68
N ASP A 248 8.97 -0.70 -17.34
CA ASP A 248 9.44 -0.57 -15.96
C ASP A 248 9.16 0.84 -15.42
N LEU A 249 9.33 1.89 -16.24
CA LEU A 249 9.01 3.27 -15.87
C LEU A 249 7.53 3.43 -15.53
N VAL A 250 6.61 2.81 -16.28
CA VAL A 250 5.16 2.79 -15.94
C VAL A 250 4.97 2.18 -14.56
N CYS A 251 5.64 1.07 -14.26
CA CYS A 251 5.57 0.42 -12.95
C CYS A 251 6.08 1.36 -11.84
N HIS A 252 7.22 2.03 -12.02
CA HIS A 252 7.75 2.99 -11.05
C HIS A 252 6.81 4.19 -10.85
N ILE A 253 6.14 4.68 -11.90
CA ILE A 253 5.14 5.74 -11.81
C ILE A 253 3.91 5.27 -11.00
N ASP A 254 3.48 4.03 -11.16
CA ASP A 254 2.39 3.46 -10.37
C ASP A 254 2.78 3.34 -8.89
N ILE A 255 4.02 2.96 -8.58
CA ILE A 255 4.55 2.97 -7.22
C ILE A 255 4.58 4.41 -6.67
N LEU A 256 5.07 5.38 -7.45
CA LEU A 256 5.11 6.80 -7.06
C LEU A 256 3.70 7.35 -6.78
N SER A 257 2.73 6.92 -7.57
CA SER A 257 1.32 7.25 -7.37
C SER A 257 0.81 6.83 -5.98
N LYS A 258 1.31 5.70 -5.43
CA LYS A 258 1.00 5.24 -4.07
C LYS A 258 1.69 6.07 -2.98
N VAL A 259 2.94 6.50 -3.19
CA VAL A 259 3.65 7.43 -2.28
C VAL A 259 2.88 8.75 -2.13
N LEU A 260 2.30 9.23 -3.23
CA LEU A 260 1.60 10.51 -3.31
C LEU A 260 0.07 10.38 -3.19
N ASN A 261 -0.45 9.28 -2.64
CA ASN A 261 -1.89 9.03 -2.61
C ASN A 261 -2.68 9.97 -1.66
N ASP A 262 -2.00 10.62 -0.70
CA ASP A 262 -2.61 11.47 0.32
C ASP A 262 -2.14 12.93 0.19
N VAL A 263 -2.48 13.51 -0.96
CA VAL A 263 -2.11 14.90 -1.30
C VAL A 263 -2.66 15.89 -0.28
N GLU A 264 -3.85 15.62 0.28
CA GLU A 264 -4.46 16.49 1.28
C GLU A 264 -3.60 16.58 2.55
N ALA A 265 -3.12 15.46 3.08
CA ALA A 265 -2.25 15.47 4.26
C ALA A 265 -0.92 16.18 3.98
N TYR A 266 -0.33 16.01 2.79
CA TYR A 266 0.88 16.75 2.41
C TYR A 266 0.64 18.26 2.31
N VAL A 267 -0.51 18.69 1.76
CA VAL A 267 -0.88 20.12 1.71
C VAL A 267 -1.09 20.70 3.10
N ALA A 268 -1.70 19.94 4.01
CA ALA A 268 -1.85 20.35 5.41
C ALA A 268 -0.48 20.54 6.08
N LEU A 269 0.47 19.63 5.84
CA LEU A 269 1.85 19.75 6.32
C LEU A 269 2.56 20.98 5.75
N GLU A 270 2.46 21.22 4.43
CA GLU A 270 3.03 22.41 3.78
C GLU A 270 2.47 23.72 4.35
N ASN A 271 1.17 23.77 4.65
CA ASN A 271 0.53 24.92 5.26
C ASN A 271 0.97 25.14 6.72
N GLY A 272 1.13 24.06 7.50
CA GLY A 272 1.64 24.13 8.87
C GLY A 272 3.04 24.77 8.92
N ILE A 273 3.96 24.29 8.09
CA ILE A 273 5.33 24.83 7.99
C ILE A 273 5.32 26.32 7.62
N ARG A 274 4.45 26.73 6.70
CA ARG A 274 4.32 28.16 6.31
C ARG A 274 3.80 29.04 7.43
N LEU A 275 2.85 28.55 8.22
CA LEU A 275 2.32 29.28 9.37
C LEU A 275 3.40 29.45 10.46
N GLU A 276 4.16 28.40 10.75
CA GLU A 276 5.28 28.44 11.70
C GLU A 276 6.37 29.43 11.26
N ALA A 277 6.74 29.44 9.97
CA ALA A 277 7.70 30.39 9.43
C ALA A 277 7.21 31.84 9.53
N ALA A 278 5.94 32.10 9.19
CA ALA A 278 5.35 33.44 9.28
C ALA A 278 5.27 33.95 10.73
N SER A 279 4.98 33.07 11.70
CA SER A 279 4.98 33.45 13.12
C SER A 279 6.38 33.81 13.64
N THR A 280 7.42 33.16 13.13
CA THR A 280 8.81 33.41 13.53
C THR A 280 9.30 34.77 13.01
N GLU A 281 8.98 35.12 11.76
CA GLU A 281 9.39 36.40 11.16
C GLU A 281 8.75 37.63 11.85
N VAL A 282 7.53 37.50 12.39
CA VAL A 282 6.86 38.60 13.11
C VAL A 282 7.54 38.90 14.45
N ALA A 283 8.09 37.89 15.13
CA ALA A 283 8.80 38.07 16.40
C ALA A 283 10.18 38.75 16.22
N GLU A 284 10.85 38.56 15.09
CA GLU A 284 12.17 39.16 14.83
C GLU A 284 12.08 40.58 14.20
N SER A 285 10.90 40.99 13.71
CA SER A 285 10.72 42.23 12.94
C SER A 285 10.23 43.44 13.75
N GLU A 286 10.13 43.35 15.09
CA GLU A 286 9.63 44.46 15.94
C GLU A 286 10.52 45.73 15.95
N SER A 287 11.69 45.75 15.29
CA SER A 287 12.60 46.92 15.28
C SER A 287 12.76 47.66 13.96
N THR A 288 12.08 47.31 12.86
CA THR A 288 12.33 47.95 11.55
C THR A 288 11.07 48.33 10.77
N SER A 289 10.96 49.63 10.52
CA SER A 289 9.84 50.36 9.89
C SER A 289 9.34 49.75 8.56
N PRO A 290 8.02 49.72 8.28
CA PRO A 290 7.47 49.02 7.12
C PRO A 290 7.74 49.79 5.82
N GLN A 291 8.69 49.30 5.01
CA GLN A 291 8.83 49.77 3.62
C GLN A 291 7.73 49.16 2.74
N LYS A 292 6.73 49.98 2.48
CA LYS A 292 5.57 49.76 1.61
C LYS A 292 6.04 49.69 0.14
N GLY A 293 6.44 48.51 -0.35
CA GLY A 293 6.88 48.43 -1.75
C GLY A 293 7.14 47.07 -2.41
N SER A 294 7.28 45.95 -1.69
CA SER A 294 7.64 44.66 -2.34
C SER A 294 6.41 43.88 -2.83
N SER A 295 5.87 44.28 -3.97
CA SER A 295 4.97 43.46 -4.77
C SER A 295 5.66 42.14 -5.16
N SER A 296 5.01 41.02 -4.83
CA SER A 296 5.24 39.66 -5.34
C SER A 296 6.67 39.09 -5.27
N ARG A 297 7.23 38.96 -4.06
CA ARG A 297 8.24 37.91 -3.86
C ARG A 297 7.51 36.57 -3.99
N GLU A 298 7.58 35.97 -5.17
CA GLU A 298 6.97 34.67 -5.47
C GLU A 298 7.50 33.67 -4.44
N ALA A 299 6.60 33.12 -3.61
CA ALA A 299 6.99 32.17 -2.59
C ALA A 299 7.68 30.97 -3.26
N PRO A 300 8.74 30.42 -2.66
CA PRO A 300 9.44 29.28 -3.25
C PRO A 300 8.45 28.13 -3.49
N PRO A 301 8.60 27.38 -4.60
CA PRO A 301 7.69 26.30 -4.94
C PRO A 301 7.74 25.23 -3.85
N THR A 302 6.57 24.78 -3.43
CA THR A 302 6.41 23.67 -2.47
C THR A 302 6.94 22.36 -3.06
N ARG A 303 7.17 21.35 -2.21
CA ARG A 303 7.70 20.05 -2.68
C ARG A 303 6.72 19.36 -3.62
N LEU A 304 5.41 19.44 -3.37
CA LEU A 304 4.41 18.92 -4.31
C LEU A 304 4.43 19.66 -5.67
N GLU A 305 4.62 20.98 -5.68
CA GLU A 305 4.76 21.76 -6.91
C GLU A 305 6.04 21.39 -7.68
N GLN A 306 7.16 21.20 -6.98
CA GLN A 306 8.41 20.73 -7.57
C GLN A 306 8.21 19.35 -8.23
N ILE A 307 7.61 18.38 -7.52
CA ILE A 307 7.32 17.05 -8.07
C ILE A 307 6.46 17.16 -9.33
N LYS A 308 5.38 17.95 -9.31
CA LYS A 308 4.53 18.16 -10.50
C LYS A 308 5.35 18.74 -11.67
N ALA A 309 6.14 19.78 -11.43
CA ALA A 309 6.94 20.43 -12.47
C ALA A 309 7.95 19.44 -13.10
N VAL A 310 8.58 18.60 -12.27
CA VAL A 310 9.50 17.56 -12.74
C VAL A 310 8.76 16.48 -13.54
N LEU A 311 7.57 16.04 -13.11
CA LEU A 311 6.74 15.10 -13.87
C LEU A 311 6.35 15.65 -15.26
N ASP A 312 6.00 16.93 -15.35
CA ASP A 312 5.71 17.60 -16.63
C ASP A 312 6.96 17.66 -17.52
N GLY A 313 8.13 17.91 -16.93
CA GLY A 313 9.42 17.86 -17.62
C GLY A 313 9.76 16.46 -18.14
N LEU A 314 9.60 15.42 -17.33
CA LEU A 314 9.79 14.03 -17.72
C LEU A 314 8.85 13.64 -18.87
N HIS A 315 7.58 14.04 -18.79
CA HIS A 315 6.60 13.84 -19.85
C HIS A 315 7.07 14.48 -21.18
N GLY A 316 7.65 15.69 -21.13
CA GLY A 316 8.20 16.37 -22.30
C GLY A 316 9.44 15.70 -22.91
N LYS A 317 10.25 15.01 -22.10
CA LYS A 317 11.43 14.26 -22.56
C LYS A 317 11.07 12.97 -23.32
N ILE A 318 9.88 12.40 -23.13
CA ILE A 318 9.43 11.22 -23.86
C ILE A 318 8.92 11.63 -25.26
N VAL A 319 9.74 11.34 -26.28
CA VAL A 319 9.39 11.51 -27.69
C VAL A 319 8.65 10.28 -28.21
N ASP A 320 7.34 10.43 -28.46
CA ASP A 320 6.42 9.37 -28.89
C ASP A 320 5.75 9.67 -30.26
N THR A 321 6.44 10.41 -31.12
CA THR A 321 5.89 10.90 -32.41
C THR A 321 5.71 9.82 -33.49
N ARG A 322 6.04 8.56 -33.22
CA ARG A 322 5.93 7.44 -34.17
C ARG A 322 5.04 6.35 -33.60
N ALA A 323 4.12 5.83 -34.41
CA ALA A 323 3.15 4.79 -34.04
C ALA A 323 3.76 3.46 -33.55
N ALA A 324 5.08 3.27 -33.68
CA ALA A 324 5.79 2.07 -33.25
C ALA A 324 6.19 2.06 -31.75
N HIS A 325 5.97 3.15 -31.00
CA HIS A 325 6.42 3.27 -29.59
C HIS A 325 5.25 3.27 -28.59
N LEU A 326 4.47 2.18 -28.57
CA LEU A 326 3.28 2.05 -27.68
C LEU A 326 3.64 2.12 -26.18
N ASP A 327 4.79 1.56 -25.81
CA ASP A 327 5.39 1.61 -24.47
C ASP A 327 5.65 3.05 -24.02
N ARG A 328 6.26 3.87 -24.90
CA ARG A 328 6.51 5.30 -24.63
C ARG A 328 5.22 6.08 -24.42
N SER A 329 4.21 5.86 -25.28
CA SER A 329 2.91 6.51 -25.14
C SER A 329 2.20 6.11 -23.84
N ARG A 330 2.34 4.85 -23.39
CA ARG A 330 1.82 4.41 -22.08
C ARG A 330 2.52 5.11 -20.91
N ALA A 331 3.85 5.15 -20.91
CA ALA A 331 4.63 5.83 -19.88
C ALA A 331 4.29 7.33 -19.81
N LYS A 332 4.19 7.98 -20.97
CA LYS A 332 3.80 9.38 -21.09
C LYS A 332 2.41 9.64 -20.53
N ALA A 333 1.44 8.81 -20.89
CA ALA A 333 0.08 8.89 -20.34
C ALA A 333 0.05 8.68 -18.81
N ALA A 334 0.86 7.76 -18.27
CA ALA A 334 0.98 7.54 -16.84
C ALA A 334 1.53 8.78 -16.10
N LEU A 335 2.61 9.38 -16.60
CA LEU A 335 3.18 10.63 -16.06
C LEU A 335 2.14 11.76 -16.06
N GLN A 336 1.47 11.95 -17.20
CA GLN A 336 0.50 13.03 -17.35
C GLN A 336 -0.71 12.86 -16.40
N ARG A 337 -1.23 11.63 -16.27
CA ARG A 337 -2.31 11.31 -15.33
C ARG A 337 -1.91 11.61 -13.89
N LEU A 338 -0.70 11.22 -13.49
CA LEU A 338 -0.20 11.49 -12.14
C LEU A 338 -0.05 13.01 -11.90
N SER A 339 0.55 13.74 -12.85
CA SER A 339 0.71 15.20 -12.77
C SER A 339 -0.65 15.91 -12.63
N PHE A 340 -1.65 15.54 -13.45
CA PHE A 340 -2.99 16.12 -13.35
C PHE A 340 -3.68 15.78 -12.03
N ARG A 341 -3.59 14.53 -11.57
CA ARG A 341 -4.15 14.13 -10.28
C ARG A 341 -3.59 14.98 -9.15
N LEU A 342 -2.25 15.13 -9.08
CA LEU A 342 -1.58 15.96 -8.08
C LEU A 342 -2.05 17.42 -8.14
N TYR A 343 -2.10 18.00 -9.34
CA TYR A 343 -2.55 19.37 -9.53
C TYR A 343 -3.97 19.61 -9.04
N TYR A 344 -4.91 18.77 -9.45
CA TYR A 344 -6.33 18.94 -9.12
C TYR A 344 -6.61 18.64 -7.64
N GLN A 345 -6.02 17.58 -7.08
CA GLN A 345 -6.17 17.26 -5.66
C GLN A 345 -5.58 18.37 -4.78
N ARG A 346 -4.37 18.85 -5.07
CA ARG A 346 -3.76 19.97 -4.34
C ARG A 346 -4.60 21.24 -4.44
N THR A 347 -5.06 21.59 -5.65
CA THR A 347 -5.93 22.76 -5.85
C THR A 347 -7.23 22.64 -5.07
N ALA A 348 -7.81 21.43 -4.99
CA ALA A 348 -9.00 21.18 -4.18
C ALA A 348 -8.72 21.35 -2.68
N SER A 349 -7.64 20.77 -2.16
CA SER A 349 -7.23 20.87 -0.74
C SER A 349 -6.93 22.32 -0.32
N LEU A 350 -6.26 23.10 -1.18
CA LEU A 350 -6.03 24.52 -0.90
C LEU A 350 -7.32 25.35 -0.87
N ARG A 351 -8.36 24.92 -1.60
CA ARG A 351 -9.67 25.59 -1.61
C ARG A 351 -10.59 25.15 -0.47
N SER A 352 -10.44 23.92 0.04
CA SER A 352 -11.26 23.38 1.14
C SER A 352 -10.89 23.94 2.51
N GLY A 353 -9.63 24.38 2.71
CA GLY A 353 -9.15 24.96 3.96
C GLY A 353 -9.82 26.27 4.39
N LYS A 354 -10.63 26.91 3.52
CA LYS A 354 -11.52 28.01 3.92
C LYS A 354 -12.91 27.43 4.16
N PRO A 355 -13.48 27.56 5.38
CA PRO A 355 -14.84 27.11 5.63
C PRO A 355 -15.75 27.78 4.61
N ARG A 356 -16.26 27.00 3.67
CA ARG A 356 -17.32 27.46 2.78
C ARG A 356 -18.55 27.53 3.64
N ASN A 357 -18.80 28.71 4.22
CA ASN A 357 -20.08 28.99 4.86
C ASN A 357 -21.17 28.56 3.87
N LEU A 358 -22.13 27.74 4.30
CA LEU A 358 -23.25 27.29 3.45
C LEU A 358 -23.93 28.46 2.73
N HIS A 359 -23.92 29.65 3.37
CA HIS A 359 -24.36 30.91 2.81
C HIS A 359 -23.62 31.33 1.52
N GLY A 360 -22.36 30.98 1.33
CA GLY A 360 -21.61 31.24 0.09
C GLY A 360 -21.95 30.28 -1.06
N TYR A 361 -22.40 29.05 -0.73
CA TYR A 361 -22.83 28.07 -1.75
C TYR A 361 -24.25 28.37 -2.25
N PHE A 362 -25.15 28.77 -1.34
CA PHE A 362 -26.54 29.10 -1.67
C PHE A 362 -26.79 30.59 -1.94
N GLY A 363 -25.83 31.47 -1.60
CA GLY A 363 -26.00 32.93 -1.66
C GLY A 363 -25.71 33.59 -3.00
N GLN A 364 -25.40 32.84 -4.07
CA GLN A 364 -25.37 33.41 -5.42
C GLN A 364 -26.80 33.63 -5.93
N SER A 365 -27.43 34.68 -5.40
CA SER A 365 -28.66 35.23 -5.96
C SER A 365 -28.38 35.72 -7.37
N ARG A 366 -29.12 35.18 -8.34
CA ARG A 366 -29.12 35.61 -9.76
C ARG A 366 -29.33 37.13 -9.81
N LYS A 367 -28.36 37.85 -10.36
CA LYS A 367 -28.57 39.19 -10.93
C LYS A 367 -28.54 39.10 -12.44
#